data_AF-A0AAV4CGS7-F1
#
_entry.id   AF-A0AAV4CGS7-F1
#
_cell.length_a   1.000
_cell.length_b   1.000
_cell.length_c   1.000
_cell.angle_alpha   90.00
_cell.angle_beta   90.00
_cell.angle_gamma   90.00
#
_symmetry.space_group_name_H-M   'P 1'
#
loop_
_entity.id
_entity.type
_entity.pdbx_description
1 polymer ?
#
loop_
_entity_poly.entity_id
_entity_poly.type
_entity_poly.pdbx_seq_one_letter_code
_entity_poly.pdbx_strand_id
1 'polypeptide(L)'
;MPRKCCVPNCKGNYSETEKVSVFHFPADEERKRLWCKKIPRADFQPTSQSVVCEKHFDENFIIRIDKAVRPDGTILSVKRDRPKLTADAFPSIFPMCPSYLSSSVATKRKAPDDRRNEQLKRDNESFFNWIEADKIRDFEQFSNFFKERVDNNVWLYKLCCFEETTGPLQCWSIYKLMDFVDSGPRLSCTIRIFSDLHVEIFTEKNGKYIIIIFDTMT
;
A
#
# COMPACT_ATOMS: atom_id res chain seq x y z
N MET A 1 6.24 49.22 11.92
CA MET A 1 5.99 48.56 10.61
C MET A 1 6.15 47.06 10.77
N PRO A 2 5.27 46.23 10.20
CA PRO A 2 5.44 44.77 10.21
C PRO A 2 6.73 44.39 9.48
N ARG A 3 7.45 43.40 10.01
CA ARG A 3 8.69 42.89 9.41
C ARG A 3 8.36 42.24 8.07
N LYS A 4 9.16 42.52 7.05
CA LYS A 4 8.97 42.05 5.67
C LYS A 4 9.90 40.87 5.38
N CYS A 5 9.41 39.90 4.62
CA CYS A 5 10.23 38.76 4.19
C CYS A 5 11.48 39.25 3.45
N CYS A 6 12.66 38.74 3.81
CA CYS A 6 13.93 39.16 3.21
C CYS A 6 14.26 38.44 1.90
N VAL A 7 13.47 37.43 1.53
CA VAL A 7 13.62 36.67 0.29
C VAL A 7 13.29 37.55 -0.92
N PRO A 8 14.14 37.60 -1.95
CA PRO A 8 13.90 38.42 -3.15
C PRO A 8 12.54 38.12 -3.79
N ASN A 9 11.88 39.18 -4.28
CA ASN A 9 10.58 39.12 -4.95
C ASN A 9 9.43 38.53 -4.11
N CYS A 10 9.64 38.21 -2.83
CA CYS A 10 8.57 37.73 -1.97
C CYS A 10 7.68 38.90 -1.53
N LYS A 11 6.38 38.79 -1.83
CA LYS A 11 5.32 39.67 -1.32
C LYS A 11 4.41 38.95 -0.31
N GLY A 12 4.80 37.75 0.13
CA GLY A 12 3.91 36.82 0.83
C GLY A 12 3.37 37.33 2.16
N ASN A 13 4.13 38.14 2.90
CA ASN A 13 3.70 38.69 4.19
C ASN A 13 3.49 40.22 4.15
N TYR A 14 3.22 40.76 2.96
CA TYR A 14 3.02 42.20 2.75
C TYR A 14 1.53 42.56 2.67
N SER A 15 0.66 41.58 2.46
CA SER A 15 -0.79 41.77 2.38
C SER A 15 -1.43 41.93 3.76
N GLU A 16 -2.46 42.77 3.85
CA GLU A 16 -3.31 42.88 5.05
C GLU A 16 -4.33 41.73 5.15
N THR A 17 -4.67 41.10 4.02
CA THR A 17 -5.70 40.05 3.95
C THR A 17 -5.14 38.66 4.21
N GLU A 18 -3.91 38.38 3.77
CA GLU A 18 -3.26 37.07 3.92
C GLU A 18 -2.21 37.12 5.04
N LYS A 19 -2.54 36.57 6.20
CA LYS A 19 -1.61 36.47 7.33
C LYS A 19 -0.75 35.21 7.20
N VAL A 20 0.50 35.41 6.82
CA VAL A 20 1.50 34.35 6.69
C VAL A 20 2.44 34.38 7.89
N SER A 21 2.76 33.22 8.45
CA SER A 21 3.73 33.11 9.54
C SER A 21 5.13 33.53 9.07
N VAL A 22 5.88 34.20 9.93
CA VAL A 22 7.26 34.62 9.66
C VAL A 22 8.19 34.10 10.73
N PHE A 23 9.39 33.72 10.31
CA PHE A 23 10.41 33.13 11.16
C PHE A 23 11.66 33.99 11.17
N HIS A 24 12.24 34.12 12.36
CA HIS A 24 13.54 34.76 12.54
C HIS A 24 14.67 33.83 12.12
N PHE A 25 15.80 34.44 11.76
CA PHE A 25 17.04 33.69 11.60
C PHE A 25 17.38 32.97 12.91
N PRO A 26 17.92 31.73 12.82
CA PRO A 26 18.33 30.98 13.99
C PRO A 26 19.47 31.71 14.73
N ALA A 27 19.51 31.54 16.05
CA ALA A 27 20.60 32.05 16.89
C ALA A 27 21.92 31.30 16.65
N ASP A 28 21.83 30.04 16.21
CA ASP A 28 22.97 29.23 15.81
C ASP A 28 23.63 29.78 14.54
N GLU A 29 24.92 30.09 14.62
CA GLU A 29 25.66 30.77 13.55
C GLU A 29 25.84 29.88 12.31
N GLU A 30 25.99 28.56 12.46
CA GLU A 30 26.11 27.65 11.31
C GLU A 30 24.79 27.60 10.51
N ARG A 31 23.66 27.44 11.21
CA ARG A 31 22.34 27.47 10.58
C ARG A 31 22.01 28.82 9.98
N LYS A 32 22.41 29.92 10.63
CA LYS A 32 22.23 31.27 10.10
C LYS A 32 22.99 31.45 8.80
N ARG A 33 24.26 31.01 8.75
CA ARG A 33 25.07 30.96 7.51
C ARG A 33 24.43 30.09 6.43
N LEU A 34 23.86 28.93 6.80
CA LEU A 34 23.14 28.07 5.88
C LEU A 34 21.93 28.78 5.25
N TRP A 35 21.13 29.47 6.05
CA TRP A 35 19.99 30.26 5.55
C TRP A 35 20.46 31.36 4.60
N CYS A 36 21.50 32.12 4.96
CA CYS A 36 22.09 33.13 4.09
C CYS A 36 22.54 32.56 2.74
N LYS A 37 23.19 31.39 2.77
CA LYS A 37 23.64 30.69 1.56
C LYS A 37 22.48 30.20 0.69
N LYS A 38 21.38 29.76 1.30
CA LYS A 38 20.21 29.21 0.60
C LYS A 38 19.30 30.28 0.02
N ILE A 39 19.18 31.43 0.67
CA ILE A 39 18.39 32.54 0.17
C ILE A 39 19.09 33.13 -1.06
N PRO A 40 18.44 33.22 -2.23
CA PRO A 40 19.07 33.61 -3.48
C PRO A 40 19.28 35.13 -3.56
N ARG A 41 20.01 35.70 -2.61
CA ARG A 41 20.29 37.13 -2.50
C ARG A 41 21.79 37.35 -2.33
N ALA A 42 22.41 37.97 -3.33
CA ALA A 42 23.83 38.32 -3.29
C ALA A 42 24.14 39.22 -2.09
N ASP A 43 25.28 38.95 -1.43
CA ASP A 43 25.86 39.73 -0.33
C ASP A 43 24.89 40.01 0.83
N PHE A 44 23.94 39.12 1.06
CA PHE A 44 22.92 39.32 2.08
C PHE A 44 23.46 39.10 3.50
N GLN A 45 23.44 40.16 4.30
CA GLN A 45 23.71 40.12 5.73
C GLN A 45 22.41 40.22 6.54
N PRO A 46 22.00 39.16 7.27
CA PRO A 46 20.78 39.18 8.04
C PRO A 46 20.93 40.07 9.28
N THR A 47 19.98 40.98 9.45
CA THR A 47 19.83 41.82 10.64
C THR A 47 18.83 41.22 11.63
N SER A 48 18.72 41.79 12.83
CA SER A 48 17.70 41.37 13.82
C SER A 48 16.25 41.52 13.33
N GLN A 49 16.03 42.35 12.29
CA GLN A 49 14.72 42.55 11.66
C GLN A 49 14.47 41.63 10.45
N SER A 50 15.49 40.88 10.03
CA SER A 50 15.38 39.96 8.90
C SER A 50 14.54 38.75 9.27
N VAL A 51 13.51 38.48 8.46
CA VAL A 51 12.60 37.35 8.64
C VAL A 51 12.32 36.68 7.31
N VAL A 52 11.97 35.39 7.35
CA VAL A 52 11.56 34.60 6.18
C VAL A 52 10.14 34.09 6.43
N CYS A 53 9.23 34.24 5.45
CA CYS A 53 7.87 33.74 5.59
C CYS A 53 7.77 32.23 5.37
N GLU A 54 6.72 31.62 5.92
CA GLU A 54 6.54 30.16 5.92
C GLU A 54 6.47 29.54 4.52
N LYS A 55 6.06 30.31 3.51
CA LYS A 55 6.01 29.91 2.10
C LYS A 55 7.37 29.49 1.50
N HIS A 56 8.47 29.76 2.18
CA HIS A 56 9.82 29.40 1.74
C HIS A 56 10.36 28.11 2.39
N PHE A 57 9.62 27.52 3.33
CA PHE A 57 9.99 26.28 3.99
C PHE A 57 9.11 25.14 3.47
N ASP A 58 9.69 23.95 3.44
CA ASP A 58 8.93 22.73 3.27
C ASP A 58 7.98 22.53 4.47
N GLU A 59 6.76 22.05 4.23
CA GLU A 59 5.76 21.85 5.31
C GLU A 59 6.27 20.87 6.37
N ASN A 60 7.17 19.94 6.01
CA ASN A 60 7.82 19.03 6.95
C ASN A 60 8.70 19.75 7.98
N PHE A 61 9.14 20.98 7.71
CA PHE A 61 9.91 21.79 8.64
C PHE A 61 9.04 22.67 9.55
N ILE A 62 7.73 22.75 9.31
CA ILE A 62 6.82 23.63 10.05
C ILE A 62 6.02 22.83 11.08
N ILE A 63 6.31 23.06 12.36
CA ILE A 63 5.60 22.46 13.49
C ILE A 63 4.37 23.31 13.81
N ARG A 64 3.18 22.82 13.41
CA ARG A 64 1.87 23.44 13.73
C ARG A 64 1.15 22.77 14.90
N ILE A 65 1.54 21.56 15.27
CA ILE A 65 0.88 20.75 16.31
C ILE A 65 1.95 20.21 17.25
N ASP A 66 1.77 20.43 18.55
CA ASP A 66 2.55 19.78 19.60
C ASP A 66 1.90 18.44 19.93
N LYS A 67 2.72 17.38 20.01
CA LYS A 67 2.28 16.03 20.38
C LYS A 67 3.00 15.59 21.65
N ALA A 68 2.25 15.09 22.63
CA ALA A 68 2.79 14.49 23.85
C ALA A 68 2.14 13.12 24.08
N VAL A 69 2.94 12.11 24.42
CA VAL A 69 2.45 10.78 24.75
C VAL A 69 2.19 10.72 26.25
N ARG A 70 0.98 10.34 26.64
CA ARG A 70 0.62 10.11 28.04
C ARG A 70 1.07 8.72 28.51
N PRO A 71 1.15 8.48 29.83
CA PRO A 71 1.52 7.16 30.36
C PRO A 71 0.59 6.01 29.91
N ASP A 72 -0.65 6.32 29.57
CA ASP A 72 -1.66 5.37 29.05
C ASP A 72 -1.47 5.04 27.55
N GLY A 73 -0.46 5.59 26.88
CA GLY A 73 -0.20 5.41 25.45
C GLY A 73 -1.04 6.29 24.54
N THR A 74 -1.95 7.11 25.06
CA THR A 74 -2.73 8.05 24.25
C THR A 74 -1.89 9.27 23.84
N ILE A 75 -2.12 9.78 22.64
CA ILE A 75 -1.40 10.95 22.10
C ILE A 75 -2.25 12.19 22.29
N LEU A 76 -1.78 13.12 23.11
CA LEU A 76 -2.34 14.46 23.22
C LEU A 76 -1.77 15.34 22.11
N SER A 77 -2.63 15.86 21.24
CA SER A 77 -2.25 16.81 20.19
C SER A 77 -2.85 18.19 20.44
N VAL A 78 -2.02 19.24 20.49
CA VAL A 78 -2.46 20.63 20.68
C VAL A 78 -1.98 21.48 19.49
N LYS A 79 -2.91 22.16 18.82
CA LYS A 79 -2.59 23.08 17.72
C LYS A 79 -1.90 24.33 18.28
N ARG A 80 -0.83 24.78 17.63
CA ARG A 80 -0.13 26.01 17.99
C ARG A 80 -0.78 27.22 17.31
N ASP A 81 -0.96 28.30 18.05
CA ASP A 81 -1.36 29.60 17.48
C ASP A 81 -0.25 30.23 16.63
N ARG A 82 1.00 29.98 17.03
CA ARG A 82 2.21 30.40 16.29
C ARG A 82 3.02 29.17 15.92
N PRO A 83 3.11 28.82 14.62
CA PRO A 83 3.97 27.74 14.16
C PRO A 83 5.42 27.96 14.56
N LYS A 84 6.18 26.87 14.66
CA LYS A 84 7.63 26.88 14.88
C LYS A 84 8.34 26.11 13.78
N LEU A 85 9.60 26.40 13.55
CA LEU A 85 10.43 25.60 12.66
C LEU A 85 11.12 24.47 13.43
N THR A 86 11.37 23.36 12.75
CA THR A 86 12.25 22.30 13.25
C THR A 86 13.70 22.79 13.37
N ALA A 87 14.52 22.06 14.13
CA ALA A 87 15.92 22.41 14.35
C ALA A 87 16.80 22.26 13.09
N ASP A 88 16.35 21.49 12.09
CA ASP A 88 17.02 21.27 10.81
C ASP A 88 16.44 22.12 9.67
N ALA A 89 15.42 22.95 9.94
CA ALA A 89 14.75 23.74 8.93
C ALA A 89 15.68 24.76 8.24
N PHE A 90 15.56 24.84 6.91
CA PHE A 90 16.17 25.87 6.06
C PHE A 90 15.21 26.26 4.93
N PRO A 91 15.28 27.50 4.41
CA PRO A 91 14.45 27.91 3.29
C PRO A 91 14.91 27.22 2.01
N SER A 92 13.99 26.59 1.29
CA SER A 92 14.29 25.80 0.10
C SER A 92 13.32 26.05 -1.06
N ILE A 93 12.22 26.77 -0.83
CA ILE A 93 11.17 27.02 -1.81
C ILE A 93 11.19 28.51 -2.20
N PHE A 94 11.42 28.81 -3.48
CA PHE A 94 11.53 30.18 -4.00
C PHE A 94 10.69 30.32 -5.28
N PRO A 95 9.35 30.40 -5.17
CA PRO A 95 8.46 30.33 -6.33
C PRO A 95 8.59 31.54 -7.26
N MET A 96 9.05 32.68 -6.74
CA MET A 96 9.26 33.93 -7.49
C MET A 96 10.71 34.08 -8.00
N CYS A 97 11.49 33.00 -7.96
CA CYS A 97 12.84 32.91 -8.48
C CYS A 97 12.91 31.75 -9.50
N PRO A 98 13.94 31.70 -10.37
CA PRO A 98 14.15 30.55 -11.26
C PRO A 98 14.08 29.20 -10.53
N SER A 99 13.39 28.23 -11.13
CA SER A 99 13.03 26.96 -10.49
C SER A 99 14.24 26.18 -9.96
N TYR A 100 15.40 26.28 -10.61
CA TYR A 100 16.64 25.62 -10.18
C TYR A 100 17.20 26.14 -8.84
N LEU A 101 16.76 27.30 -8.36
CA LEU A 101 17.11 27.81 -7.03
C LEU A 101 16.24 27.20 -5.92
N SER A 102 15.07 26.68 -6.30
CA SER A 102 14.21 25.94 -5.40
C SER A 102 14.66 24.48 -5.36
N SER A 103 14.76 23.92 -4.17
CA SER A 103 14.96 22.49 -3.97
C SER A 103 13.86 21.97 -3.06
N SER A 104 13.12 20.96 -3.50
CA SER A 104 12.30 20.18 -2.59
C SER A 104 13.23 19.43 -1.64
N VAL A 105 12.86 19.37 -0.36
CA VAL A 105 13.60 18.55 0.59
C VAL A 105 13.42 17.10 0.15
N ALA A 106 14.53 16.37 0.01
CA ALA A 106 14.46 14.94 -0.26
C ALA A 106 13.60 14.29 0.83
N THR A 107 12.55 13.59 0.42
CA THR A 107 11.67 12.89 1.36
C THR A 107 12.52 11.97 2.22
N LYS A 108 12.36 12.04 3.54
CA LYS A 108 13.06 11.12 4.45
C LYS A 108 12.74 9.70 4.01
N ARG A 109 13.79 8.94 3.71
CA ARG A 109 13.66 7.53 3.35
C ARG A 109 12.99 6.81 4.52
N LYS A 110 11.89 6.09 4.24
CA LYS A 110 11.24 5.25 5.25
C LYS A 110 12.25 4.25 5.81
N ALA A 111 12.14 3.93 7.11
CA ALA A 111 12.98 2.91 7.71
C ALA A 111 12.74 1.56 7.00
N PRO A 112 13.74 0.66 6.97
CA PRO A 112 13.59 -0.65 6.32
C PRO A 112 12.38 -1.43 6.82
N ASP A 113 12.08 -1.35 8.12
CA ASP A 113 10.97 -2.08 8.75
C ASP A 113 9.60 -1.48 8.40
N ASP A 114 9.47 -0.15 8.38
CA ASP A 114 8.23 0.51 7.93
C ASP A 114 7.87 0.10 6.50
N ARG A 115 8.88 0.11 5.61
CA ARG A 115 8.71 -0.31 4.22
C ARG A 115 8.33 -1.79 4.12
N ARG A 116 8.93 -2.66 4.94
CA ARG A 116 8.60 -4.11 4.98
C ARG A 116 7.16 -4.33 5.45
N ASN A 117 6.74 -3.66 6.51
CA ASN A 117 5.39 -3.79 7.07
C ASN A 117 4.32 -3.31 6.08
N GLU A 118 4.57 -2.21 5.37
CA GLU A 118 3.67 -1.74 4.31
C GLU A 118 3.57 -2.72 3.13
N GLN A 119 4.67 -3.40 2.78
CA GLN A 119 4.63 -4.45 1.76
C GLN A 119 3.79 -5.63 2.22
N LEU A 120 4.06 -6.16 3.42
CA LEU A 120 3.30 -7.27 3.99
C LEU A 120 1.81 -6.96 4.08
N LYS A 121 1.44 -5.74 4.45
CA LYS A 121 0.04 -5.32 4.49
C LYS A 121 -0.62 -5.37 3.11
N ARG A 122 0.04 -4.84 2.07
CA ARG A 122 -0.47 -4.86 0.69
C ARG A 122 -0.57 -6.28 0.13
N ASP A 123 0.41 -7.12 0.44
CA ASP A 123 0.41 -8.53 0.01
C ASP A 123 -0.74 -9.29 0.68
N ASN A 124 -0.94 -9.08 1.98
CA ASN A 124 -2.05 -9.66 2.72
C ASN A 124 -3.41 -9.19 2.19
N GLU A 125 -3.59 -7.89 1.95
CA GLU A 125 -4.83 -7.34 1.38
C GLU A 125 -5.13 -7.95 0.00
N SER A 126 -4.08 -8.06 -0.84
CA SER A 126 -4.19 -8.65 -2.17
C SER A 126 -4.56 -10.13 -2.10
N PHE A 127 -3.98 -10.87 -1.15
CA PHE A 127 -4.29 -12.27 -0.89
C PHE A 127 -5.74 -12.46 -0.42
N PHE A 128 -6.23 -11.66 0.52
CA PHE A 128 -7.61 -11.75 0.99
C PHE A 128 -8.60 -11.41 -0.13
N ASN A 129 -8.33 -10.38 -0.94
CA ASN A 129 -9.16 -10.05 -2.08
C ASN A 129 -9.21 -11.20 -3.11
N TRP A 130 -8.07 -11.87 -3.34
CA TRP A 130 -8.03 -13.04 -4.21
C TRP A 130 -8.84 -14.21 -3.65
N ILE A 131 -8.71 -14.53 -2.36
CA ILE A 131 -9.52 -15.58 -1.71
C ILE A 131 -11.01 -15.28 -1.85
N GLU A 132 -11.45 -14.06 -1.52
CA GLU A 132 -12.86 -13.70 -1.60
C GLU A 132 -13.41 -13.79 -3.03
N ALA A 133 -12.60 -13.41 -4.03
CA ALA A 133 -12.96 -13.52 -5.43
C ALA A 133 -12.99 -14.97 -5.94
N ASP A 134 -12.20 -15.87 -5.33
CA ASP A 134 -12.11 -17.27 -5.75
C ASP A 134 -13.08 -18.21 -4.99
N LYS A 135 -13.82 -17.68 -4.01
CA LYS A 135 -14.85 -18.45 -3.29
C LYS A 135 -15.96 -18.91 -4.24
N ILE A 136 -16.24 -20.21 -4.17
CA ILE A 136 -17.32 -20.88 -4.90
C ILE A 136 -18.46 -21.10 -3.92
N ARG A 137 -19.62 -20.52 -4.19
CA ARG A 137 -20.77 -20.57 -3.27
C ARG A 137 -21.65 -21.79 -3.48
N ASP A 138 -21.74 -22.24 -4.72
CA ASP A 138 -22.61 -23.33 -5.12
C ASP A 138 -22.05 -24.06 -6.35
N PHE A 139 -22.61 -25.23 -6.61
CA PHE A 139 -22.18 -26.10 -7.69
C PHE A 139 -22.48 -25.53 -9.08
N GLU A 140 -23.53 -24.73 -9.24
CA GLU A 140 -23.86 -24.12 -10.54
C GLU A 140 -22.79 -23.09 -10.92
N GLN A 141 -22.41 -22.25 -9.96
CA GLN A 141 -21.31 -21.30 -10.08
C GLN A 141 -20.01 -22.03 -10.44
N PHE A 142 -19.67 -23.11 -9.73
CA PHE A 142 -18.52 -23.96 -10.07
C PHE A 142 -18.60 -24.46 -11.51
N SER A 143 -19.71 -25.11 -11.88
CA SER A 143 -19.94 -25.74 -13.18
C SER A 143 -19.81 -24.75 -14.35
N ASN A 144 -20.22 -23.50 -14.13
CA ASN A 144 -20.13 -22.43 -15.14
C ASN A 144 -18.69 -21.95 -15.34
N PHE A 145 -17.93 -21.75 -14.27
CA PHE A 145 -16.59 -21.14 -14.36
C PHE A 145 -15.44 -22.14 -14.51
N PHE A 146 -15.57 -23.37 -14.00
CA PHE A 146 -14.41 -24.28 -13.95
C PHE A 146 -13.89 -24.63 -15.34
N LYS A 147 -14.77 -24.71 -16.36
CA LYS A 147 -14.40 -25.04 -17.75
C LYS A 147 -13.41 -24.04 -18.36
N GLU A 148 -13.48 -22.78 -17.94
CA GLU A 148 -12.57 -21.70 -18.39
C GLU A 148 -11.23 -21.73 -17.64
N ARG A 149 -11.21 -22.36 -16.45
CA ARG A 149 -10.04 -22.39 -15.56
C ARG A 149 -9.22 -23.68 -15.67
N VAL A 150 -9.82 -24.76 -16.17
CA VAL A 150 -9.12 -26.03 -16.37
C VAL A 150 -8.25 -25.96 -17.63
N ASP A 151 -6.97 -26.31 -17.47
CA ASP A 151 -6.07 -26.49 -18.61
C ASP A 151 -6.39 -27.80 -19.34
N ASN A 152 -7.12 -27.67 -20.44
CA ASN A 152 -7.56 -28.78 -21.30
C ASN A 152 -6.42 -29.56 -21.95
N ASN A 153 -5.18 -29.04 -21.94
CA ASN A 153 -4.02 -29.78 -22.43
C ASN A 153 -3.51 -30.81 -21.41
N VAL A 154 -3.85 -30.62 -20.13
CA VAL A 154 -3.35 -31.45 -19.02
C VAL A 154 -4.47 -32.28 -18.40
N TRP A 155 -5.66 -31.69 -18.27
CA TRP A 155 -6.79 -32.29 -17.58
C TRP A 155 -7.96 -32.50 -18.54
N LEU A 156 -8.55 -33.68 -18.45
CA LEU A 156 -9.82 -34.01 -19.09
C LEU A 156 -10.93 -33.91 -18.04
N TYR A 157 -12.15 -33.64 -18.45
CA TYR A 157 -13.27 -33.60 -17.53
C TYR A 157 -14.57 -34.09 -18.16
N LYS A 158 -15.48 -34.60 -17.32
CA LYS A 158 -16.81 -35.04 -17.72
C LYS A 158 -17.84 -34.77 -16.62
N LEU A 159 -19.02 -34.28 -17.01
CA LEU A 159 -20.17 -34.18 -16.12
C LEU A 159 -20.82 -35.57 -16.05
N CYS A 160 -20.95 -36.08 -14.83
CA CYS A 160 -21.52 -37.38 -14.53
C CYS A 160 -22.80 -37.20 -13.72
N CYS A 161 -23.79 -38.04 -13.98
CA CYS A 161 -25.01 -38.13 -13.21
C CYS A 161 -25.14 -39.58 -12.71
N PHE A 162 -25.43 -39.73 -11.41
CA PHE A 162 -25.62 -41.02 -10.76
C PHE A 162 -27.06 -41.11 -10.26
N GLU A 163 -27.70 -42.25 -10.46
CA GLU A 163 -29.00 -42.53 -9.87
C GLU A 163 -28.79 -43.13 -8.47
N GLU A 164 -29.05 -42.33 -7.44
CA GLU A 164 -29.03 -42.79 -6.05
C GLU A 164 -30.44 -42.95 -5.49
N THR A 165 -30.55 -43.65 -4.37
CA THR A 165 -31.82 -43.88 -3.66
C THR A 165 -32.47 -42.57 -3.16
N THR A 166 -31.68 -41.53 -2.98
CA THR A 166 -32.08 -40.18 -2.54
C THR A 166 -32.37 -39.22 -3.68
N GLY A 167 -32.12 -39.61 -4.94
CA GLY A 167 -32.29 -38.78 -6.13
C GLY A 167 -31.06 -38.77 -7.05
N PRO A 168 -31.10 -38.05 -8.17
CA PRO A 168 -29.97 -37.94 -9.08
C PRO A 168 -28.86 -37.07 -8.46
N LEU A 169 -27.66 -37.65 -8.29
CA LEU A 169 -26.47 -36.94 -7.83
C LEU A 169 -25.60 -36.54 -9.03
N GLN A 170 -25.25 -35.27 -9.14
CA GLN A 170 -24.38 -34.76 -10.21
C GLN A 170 -22.97 -34.54 -9.69
N CYS A 171 -21.96 -34.87 -10.49
CA CYS A 171 -20.58 -34.53 -10.19
C CYS A 171 -19.79 -34.20 -11.46
N TRP A 172 -18.83 -33.28 -11.35
CA TRP A 172 -17.77 -33.14 -12.34
C TRP A 172 -16.63 -34.08 -11.98
N SER A 173 -16.23 -34.93 -12.93
CA SER A 173 -15.04 -35.78 -12.81
C SER A 173 -13.93 -35.17 -13.66
N ILE A 174 -12.89 -34.64 -13.03
CA ILE A 174 -11.71 -34.03 -13.64
C ILE A 174 -10.55 -35.01 -13.48
N TYR A 175 -9.87 -35.43 -14.55
CA TYR A 175 -8.88 -36.50 -14.48
C TYR A 175 -7.72 -36.28 -15.44
N LYS A 176 -6.58 -36.84 -15.06
CA LYS A 176 -5.34 -36.81 -15.85
C LYS A 176 -5.00 -38.21 -16.33
N LEU A 177 -5.11 -38.40 -17.63
CA LEU A 177 -4.76 -39.65 -18.30
C LEU A 177 -3.24 -39.90 -18.22
N MET A 178 -2.85 -41.14 -17.95
CA MET A 178 -1.45 -41.58 -17.97
C MET A 178 -1.16 -42.28 -19.31
N ASP A 179 -1.86 -43.37 -19.58
CA ASP A 179 -1.76 -44.17 -20.79
C ASP A 179 -3.05 -44.98 -21.02
N PHE A 180 -3.10 -45.75 -22.11
CA PHE A 180 -4.13 -46.74 -22.36
C PHE A 180 -3.50 -48.13 -22.34
N VAL A 181 -4.15 -49.05 -21.61
CA VAL A 181 -3.83 -50.48 -21.61
C VAL A 181 -5.02 -51.27 -22.16
N ASP A 182 -4.85 -52.56 -22.46
CA ASP A 182 -5.92 -53.39 -23.05
C ASP A 182 -7.20 -53.44 -22.20
N SER A 183 -7.09 -53.21 -20.90
CA SER A 183 -8.22 -53.15 -19.96
C SER A 183 -8.87 -51.77 -19.82
N GLY A 184 -8.38 -50.75 -20.54
CA GLY A 184 -8.92 -49.38 -20.52
C GLY A 184 -7.89 -48.28 -20.18
N PRO A 185 -8.35 -47.02 -20.02
CA PRO A 185 -7.48 -45.90 -19.67
C PRO A 185 -6.93 -46.03 -18.26
N ARG A 186 -5.63 -45.81 -18.09
CA ARG A 186 -5.00 -45.64 -16.78
C ARG A 186 -4.96 -44.16 -16.44
N LEU A 187 -5.41 -43.82 -15.23
CA LEU A 187 -5.47 -42.44 -14.76
C LEU A 187 -4.41 -42.24 -13.68
N SER A 188 -3.70 -41.12 -13.74
CA SER A 188 -2.75 -40.72 -12.69
C SER A 188 -3.45 -40.09 -11.49
N CYS A 189 -4.49 -39.31 -11.78
CA CYS A 189 -5.30 -38.60 -10.79
C CYS A 189 -6.71 -38.41 -11.33
N THR A 190 -7.71 -38.48 -10.45
CA THR A 190 -9.11 -38.09 -10.72
C THR A 190 -9.64 -37.32 -9.52
N ILE A 191 -10.30 -36.21 -9.77
CA ILE A 191 -10.95 -35.36 -8.79
C ILE A 191 -12.43 -35.35 -9.16
N ARG A 192 -13.29 -35.75 -8.22
CA ARG A 192 -14.74 -35.63 -8.35
C ARG A 192 -15.23 -34.53 -7.43
N ILE A 193 -16.00 -33.60 -7.98
CA ILE A 193 -16.64 -32.52 -7.25
C ILE A 193 -18.13 -32.71 -7.42
N PHE A 194 -18.83 -32.96 -6.32
CA PHE A 194 -20.25 -33.28 -6.28
C PHE A 194 -21.10 -32.01 -6.14
N SER A 195 -22.41 -32.15 -6.36
CA SER A 195 -23.37 -31.05 -6.32
C SER A 195 -23.53 -30.38 -4.95
N ASP A 196 -23.14 -31.07 -3.88
CA ASP A 196 -23.03 -30.57 -2.50
C ASP A 196 -21.64 -29.98 -2.18
N LEU A 197 -20.78 -29.83 -3.20
CA LEU A 197 -19.39 -29.37 -3.09
C LEU A 197 -18.47 -30.30 -2.29
N HIS A 198 -18.90 -31.53 -2.03
CA HIS A 198 -18.02 -32.60 -1.57
C HIS A 198 -16.96 -32.91 -2.64
N VAL A 199 -15.72 -33.17 -2.21
CA VAL A 199 -14.61 -33.45 -3.14
C VAL A 199 -13.95 -34.79 -2.82
N GLU A 200 -13.88 -35.67 -3.82
CA GLU A 200 -13.11 -36.90 -3.77
C GLU A 200 -11.90 -36.82 -4.69
N ILE A 201 -10.73 -37.17 -4.19
CA ILE A 201 -9.49 -37.24 -4.97
C ILE A 201 -8.99 -38.68 -4.98
N PHE A 202 -8.89 -39.23 -6.18
CA PHE A 202 -8.32 -40.53 -6.47
C PHE A 202 -6.93 -40.34 -7.08
N THR A 203 -5.90 -40.87 -6.45
CA THR A 203 -4.51 -40.81 -6.93
C THR A 203 -3.92 -42.20 -7.05
N GLU A 204 -3.20 -42.45 -8.15
CA GLU A 204 -2.40 -43.65 -8.30
C GLU A 204 -1.12 -43.54 -7.46
N LYS A 205 -0.87 -44.54 -6.62
CA LYS A 205 0.37 -44.70 -5.85
C LYS A 205 0.79 -46.16 -5.86
N ASN A 206 1.90 -46.46 -6.52
CA ASN A 206 2.48 -47.82 -6.61
C ASN A 206 1.47 -48.88 -7.14
N GLY A 207 0.69 -48.56 -8.17
CA GLY A 207 -0.30 -49.47 -8.74
C GLY A 207 -1.61 -49.61 -7.94
N LYS A 208 -1.80 -48.82 -6.88
CA LYS A 208 -3.05 -48.77 -6.10
C LYS A 208 -3.67 -47.38 -6.16
N TYR A 209 -4.99 -47.30 -6.21
CA TYR A 209 -5.71 -46.02 -6.10
C TYR A 209 -6.00 -45.72 -4.63
N ILE A 210 -5.67 -44.50 -4.20
CA ILE A 210 -5.99 -43.97 -2.87
C ILE A 210 -7.09 -42.93 -3.03
N ILE A 211 -8.13 -43.02 -2.20
CA ILE A 211 -9.23 -42.04 -2.14
C ILE A 211 -8.98 -41.11 -0.96
N ILE A 212 -9.00 -39.81 -1.22
CA ILE A 212 -8.97 -38.76 -0.20
C ILE A 212 -10.28 -38.00 -0.29
N ILE A 213 -10.98 -37.91 0.82
CA ILE A 213 -12.32 -37.30 0.91
C ILE A 213 -12.21 -36.00 1.68
N PHE A 214 -12.72 -34.92 1.10
CA PHE A 214 -12.86 -33.62 1.74
C PHE A 214 -14.35 -33.29 1.85
N ASP A 215 -14.85 -33.34 3.08
CA ASP A 215 -16.20 -32.91 3.41
C ASP A 215 -16.14 -31.42 3.79
N THR A 216 -16.98 -30.61 3.16
CA THR A 216 -17.03 -29.14 3.38
C THR A 216 -17.96 -28.78 4.55
N MET A 217 -18.47 -29.75 5.30
CA MET A 217 -19.27 -29.56 6.52
C MET A 217 -18.42 -29.13 7.74
N THR A 218 -17.87 -27.91 7.72
CA THR A 218 -17.51 -27.13 8.93
C THR A 218 -17.64 -25.64 8.68
#